data_AF-I4CDJ8-F1
#
_entry.id   AF-I4CDJ8-F1
#
_cell.length_a   1.000
_cell.length_b   1.000
_cell.length_c   1.000
_cell.angle_alpha   90.00
_cell.angle_beta   90.00
_cell.angle_gamma   90.00
#
_symmetry.space_group_name_H-M   'P 1'
#
loop_
_entity.id
_entity.type
_entity.pdbx_description
1 polymer ?
#
loop_
_entity_poly.entity_id
_entity_poly.type
_entity_poly.pdbx_seq_one_letter_code
_entity_poly.pdbx_strand_id
1 'polypeptide(L)'
;MKSASYLIVLSIAVMCFACPVMAEPEMSSGQSVYVPVYSHIYGTPQSIPINLTALLSVRNTDPHKAVTIASVDYFDSQGKLINKALKKPFDLGPLATWEHIVPEMNTEGGSGANFIVRWNAAQDVNIPMIECVMITTRSGLGISFITRGKAIRE
;
A
#
# COMPACT_ATOMS: atom_id res chain seq x y z
N MET A 1 43.29 -41.48 -13.25
CA MET A 1 42.90 -40.34 -14.11
C MET A 1 41.41 -40.21 -14.41
N LYS A 2 40.57 -41.26 -14.28
CA LYS A 2 39.10 -41.16 -14.51
C LYS A 2 38.30 -40.62 -13.31
N SER A 3 38.82 -40.69 -12.08
CA SER A 3 38.13 -40.25 -10.86
C SER A 3 38.05 -38.72 -10.70
N ALA A 4 39.03 -37.99 -11.20
CA ALA A 4 39.04 -36.53 -11.15
C ALA A 4 37.96 -35.89 -12.05
N SER A 5 37.62 -36.53 -13.18
CA SER A 5 36.57 -36.04 -14.08
C SER A 5 35.18 -36.11 -13.45
N TYR A 6 34.87 -37.13 -12.65
CA TYR A 6 33.55 -37.23 -11.99
C TYR A 6 33.40 -36.19 -10.87
N LEU A 7 34.46 -35.88 -10.12
CA LEU A 7 34.41 -34.84 -9.09
C LEU A 7 34.20 -33.43 -9.67
N ILE A 8 34.78 -33.14 -10.83
CA ILE A 8 34.60 -31.85 -11.50
C ILE A 8 33.18 -31.71 -12.07
N VAL A 9 32.63 -32.78 -12.67
CA VAL A 9 31.25 -32.79 -13.20
C VAL A 9 30.21 -32.66 -12.08
N LEU A 10 30.44 -33.30 -10.92
CA LEU A 10 29.55 -33.18 -9.76
C LEU A 10 29.60 -31.77 -9.15
N SER A 11 30.75 -31.11 -9.18
CA SER A 11 30.92 -29.74 -8.66
C SER A 11 30.23 -28.68 -9.53
N ILE A 12 30.20 -28.87 -10.86
CA ILE A 12 29.50 -27.95 -11.79
C ILE A 12 27.98 -28.12 -11.69
N ALA A 13 27.48 -29.34 -11.47
CA ALA A 13 26.04 -29.61 -11.33
C ALA A 13 25.43 -28.98 -10.06
N VAL A 14 26.19 -28.87 -8.97
CA VAL A 14 25.73 -28.24 -7.72
C VAL A 14 25.69 -26.70 -7.83
N MET A 15 26.50 -26.10 -8.71
CA MET A 15 26.57 -24.64 -8.87
C MET A 15 25.46 -24.06 -9.76
N CYS A 16 24.73 -24.90 -10.51
CA CYS A 16 23.63 -24.46 -11.38
C CYS A 16 22.26 -24.28 -10.69
N PHE A 17 22.11 -24.67 -9.41
CA PHE A 17 20.82 -24.55 -8.70
C PHE A 17 20.65 -23.27 -7.87
N ALA A 18 21.65 -22.39 -7.85
CA ALA A 18 21.55 -21.08 -7.20
C ALA A 18 21.31 -19.96 -8.23
N CYS A 19 20.43 -20.18 -9.21
CA CYS A 19 19.85 -19.05 -9.91
C CYS A 19 18.76 -18.48 -8.99
N PRO A 20 18.90 -17.27 -8.44
CA PRO A 20 17.76 -16.64 -7.80
C PRO A 20 16.69 -16.54 -8.88
N VAL A 21 15.61 -17.30 -8.74
CA VAL A 21 14.42 -17.08 -9.57
C VAL A 21 14.05 -15.62 -9.34
N MET A 22 14.20 -14.80 -10.36
CA MET A 22 13.69 -13.44 -10.32
C MET A 22 12.18 -13.61 -10.31
N ALA A 23 11.57 -13.47 -9.13
CA ALA A 23 10.13 -13.55 -9.01
C ALA A 23 9.52 -12.44 -9.87
N GLU A 24 8.71 -12.84 -10.85
CA GLU A 24 7.93 -11.88 -11.62
C GLU A 24 7.00 -11.11 -10.67
N PRO A 25 6.70 -9.83 -10.97
CA PRO A 25 5.76 -9.06 -10.17
C PRO A 25 4.42 -9.81 -10.07
N GLU A 26 3.89 -9.91 -8.86
CA GLU A 26 2.55 -10.47 -8.67
C GLU A 26 1.52 -9.60 -9.41
N MET A 27 0.68 -10.25 -10.21
CA MET A 27 -0.39 -9.60 -10.97
C MET A 27 -1.75 -10.01 -10.41
N SER A 28 -2.74 -9.13 -10.56
CA SER A 28 -4.12 -9.39 -10.14
C SER A 28 -5.11 -8.60 -10.99
N SER A 29 -6.33 -9.11 -11.11
CA SER A 29 -7.47 -8.42 -11.73
C SER A 29 -8.35 -7.69 -10.71
N GLY A 30 -8.03 -7.74 -9.41
CA GLY A 30 -8.72 -6.94 -8.41
C GLY A 30 -8.41 -7.36 -6.98
N GLN A 31 -8.45 -6.39 -6.06
CA GLN A 31 -8.23 -6.62 -4.63
C GLN A 31 -9.04 -5.64 -3.77
N SER A 32 -9.32 -6.05 -2.54
CA SER A 32 -9.64 -5.15 -1.43
C SER A 32 -8.36 -4.90 -0.65
N VAL A 33 -8.01 -3.64 -0.42
CA VAL A 33 -6.75 -3.24 0.20
C VAL A 33 -7.03 -2.41 1.46
N TYR A 34 -6.56 -2.92 2.60
CA TYR A 34 -6.59 -2.22 3.88
C TYR A 34 -5.37 -1.30 3.99
N VAL A 35 -5.59 0.00 4.20
CA VAL A 35 -4.52 1.00 4.34
C VAL A 35 -4.62 1.63 5.72
N PRO A 36 -3.66 1.40 6.63
CA PRO A 36 -3.65 2.06 7.95
C PRO A 36 -3.58 3.58 7.82
N VAL A 37 -4.26 4.31 8.70
CA VAL A 37 -4.25 5.78 8.75
C VAL A 37 -4.21 6.24 10.21
N TYR A 38 -3.46 7.29 10.50
CA TYR A 38 -3.33 7.82 11.84
C TYR A 38 -3.77 9.29 11.89
N SER A 39 -5.01 9.60 12.30
CA SER A 39 -5.38 11.01 12.53
C SER A 39 -4.48 11.68 13.57
N HIS A 40 -3.97 10.89 14.51
CA HIS A 40 -2.94 11.31 15.46
C HIS A 40 -2.06 10.14 15.89
N ILE A 41 -0.85 10.48 16.33
CA ILE A 41 0.07 9.60 17.05
C ILE A 41 0.34 10.18 18.45
N TYR A 42 1.06 9.46 19.29
CA TYR A 42 1.35 9.88 20.66
C TYR A 42 2.84 10.16 20.84
N GLY A 43 3.17 11.33 21.38
CA GLY A 43 4.52 11.67 21.81
C GLY A 43 4.80 11.31 23.28
N THR A 44 6.07 11.12 23.63
CA THR A 44 6.51 11.01 25.03
C THR A 44 6.71 12.41 25.64
N PRO A 45 6.63 12.59 26.97
CA PRO A 45 6.31 11.64 28.04
C PRO A 45 4.84 11.61 28.51
N GLN A 46 3.94 12.46 27.99
CA GLN A 46 2.54 12.55 28.47
C GLN A 46 1.47 12.01 27.50
N SER A 47 1.83 11.18 26.51
CA SER A 47 0.89 10.65 25.50
C SER A 47 0.03 11.76 24.87
N ILE A 48 0.64 12.93 24.64
CA ILE A 48 -0.07 14.06 24.03
C ILE A 48 -0.32 13.69 22.56
N PRO A 49 -1.58 13.77 22.08
CA PRO A 49 -1.88 13.54 20.68
C PRO A 49 -1.18 14.56 19.79
N ILE A 50 -0.44 14.06 18.81
CA ILE A 50 0.13 14.83 17.72
C ILE A 50 -0.72 14.50 16.49
N ASN A 51 -1.58 15.44 16.11
CA ASN A 51 -2.44 15.29 14.94
C ASN A 51 -1.61 15.32 13.66
N LEU A 52 -2.07 14.58 12.65
CA LEU A 52 -1.39 14.41 11.37
C LEU A 52 -2.37 14.67 10.23
N THR A 53 -1.88 15.27 9.15
CA THR A 53 -2.55 15.19 7.85
C THR A 53 -2.25 13.84 7.23
N ALA A 54 -3.28 13.18 6.69
CA ALA A 54 -3.13 11.92 5.95
C ALA A 54 -3.37 12.16 4.45
N LEU A 55 -2.44 11.70 3.61
CA LEU A 55 -2.58 11.71 2.16
C LEU A 55 -2.61 10.25 1.68
N LEU A 56 -3.81 9.73 1.41
CA LEU A 56 -3.96 8.45 0.71
C LEU A 56 -3.60 8.66 -0.77
N SER A 57 -2.73 7.81 -1.29
CA SER A 57 -2.30 7.82 -2.69
C SER A 57 -2.53 6.43 -3.30
N VAL A 58 -3.38 6.37 -4.33
CA VAL A 58 -3.67 5.17 -5.11
C VAL A 58 -3.00 5.34 -6.47
N ARG A 59 -2.00 4.50 -6.77
CA ARG A 59 -1.17 4.61 -7.97
C ARG A 59 -1.35 3.38 -8.83
N ASN A 60 -1.85 3.55 -10.05
CA ASN A 60 -1.81 2.48 -11.04
C ASN A 60 -0.35 2.29 -11.48
N THR A 61 0.26 1.18 -11.13
CA THR A 61 1.65 0.85 -11.49
C THR A 61 1.75 0.09 -12.80
N ASP A 62 0.62 -0.20 -13.46
CA ASP A 62 0.61 -0.80 -14.78
C ASP A 62 0.93 0.26 -15.85
N PRO A 63 1.93 0.03 -16.72
CA PRO A 63 2.32 0.97 -17.76
C PRO A 63 1.37 1.01 -18.96
N HIS A 64 0.43 0.07 -19.07
CA HIS A 64 -0.37 -0.14 -20.28
C HIS A 64 -1.86 -0.23 -20.03
N LYS A 65 -2.28 -0.74 -18.87
CA LYS A 65 -3.67 -1.05 -18.56
C LYS A 65 -4.21 -0.10 -17.49
N ALA A 66 -5.47 0.32 -17.64
CA ALA A 66 -6.18 1.07 -16.62
C ALA A 66 -6.76 0.14 -15.55
N VAL A 67 -7.01 0.68 -14.36
CA VAL A 67 -7.72 0.00 -13.27
C VAL A 67 -8.93 0.82 -12.84
N THR A 68 -10.03 0.18 -12.50
CA THR A 68 -11.21 0.84 -11.95
C THR A 68 -11.11 0.91 -10.43
N ILE A 69 -11.13 2.12 -9.87
CA ILE A 69 -11.26 2.33 -8.42
C ILE A 69 -12.74 2.28 -8.08
N ALA A 70 -13.19 1.19 -7.45
CA ALA A 70 -14.59 0.93 -7.18
C ALA A 70 -15.10 1.64 -5.92
N SER A 71 -14.30 1.66 -4.85
CA SER A 71 -14.65 2.34 -3.60
C SER A 71 -13.42 2.72 -2.80
N VAL A 72 -13.55 3.78 -2.00
CA VAL A 72 -12.57 4.17 -0.97
C VAL A 72 -13.35 4.52 0.28
N ASP A 73 -13.40 3.59 1.22
CA ASP A 73 -14.18 3.69 2.45
C ASP A 73 -13.26 4.00 3.63
N TYR A 74 -13.59 5.00 4.44
CA TYR A 74 -12.79 5.46 5.59
C TYR A 74 -13.43 5.02 6.90
N PHE A 75 -12.68 4.31 7.74
CA PHE A 75 -13.15 3.77 9.02
C PHE A 75 -12.39 4.39 10.19
N ASP A 76 -13.10 4.56 11.31
CA ASP A 76 -12.49 4.96 12.58
C ASP A 76 -11.76 3.81 13.28
N SER A 77 -11.13 4.12 14.40
CA SER A 77 -10.37 3.18 15.23
C SER A 77 -11.23 2.05 15.84
N GLN A 78 -12.56 2.15 15.79
CA GLN A 78 -13.51 1.13 16.24
C GLN A 78 -14.12 0.34 15.08
N GLY A 79 -13.67 0.59 13.84
CA GLY A 79 -14.19 -0.07 12.64
C GLY A 79 -15.53 0.48 12.17
N LYS A 80 -15.95 1.66 12.62
CA LYS A 80 -17.15 2.33 12.11
C LYS A 80 -16.82 3.11 10.85
N LEU A 81 -17.64 2.95 9.81
CA LEU A 81 -17.54 3.75 8.59
C LEU A 81 -17.81 5.23 8.90
N ILE A 82 -16.80 6.08 8.71
CA ILE A 82 -16.90 7.54 8.85
C ILE A 82 -17.38 8.16 7.54
N ASN A 83 -16.71 7.82 6.43
CA ASN A 83 -16.92 8.50 5.15
C ASN A 83 -16.61 7.57 3.98
N LYS A 84 -17.18 7.88 2.82
CA LYS A 84 -16.77 7.36 1.51
C LYS A 84 -16.03 8.46 0.77
N ALA A 85 -14.72 8.33 0.65
CA ALA A 85 -13.86 9.32 -0.01
C ALA A 85 -14.15 9.43 -1.52
N LEU A 86 -14.73 8.38 -2.10
CA LEU A 86 -15.11 8.28 -3.49
C LEU A 86 -16.63 8.41 -3.66
N LYS A 87 -17.09 9.31 -4.54
CA LYS A 87 -18.52 9.48 -4.84
C LYS A 87 -19.07 8.45 -5.84
N LYS A 88 -18.26 8.08 -6.83
CA LYS A 88 -18.60 7.13 -7.88
C LYS A 88 -17.33 6.43 -8.38
N PRO A 89 -17.43 5.15 -8.82
CA PRO A 89 -16.33 4.47 -9.48
C PRO A 89 -15.76 5.27 -10.66
N PHE A 90 -14.45 5.16 -10.89
CA PHE A 90 -13.80 5.75 -12.05
C PHE A 90 -12.57 4.92 -12.45
N ASP A 91 -12.15 5.08 -13.70
CA ASP A 91 -10.96 4.43 -14.23
C ASP A 91 -9.72 5.30 -14.00
N LEU A 92 -8.74 4.71 -13.32
CA LEU A 92 -7.41 5.25 -13.13
C LEU A 92 -6.51 4.72 -14.26
N GLY A 93 -6.15 5.61 -15.19
CA GLY A 93 -5.35 5.28 -16.36
C GLY A 93 -3.95 4.71 -16.03
N PRO A 94 -3.24 4.18 -17.03
CA PRO A 94 -1.87 3.68 -16.85
C PRO A 94 -0.96 4.73 -16.21
N LEU A 95 -0.18 4.32 -15.21
CA LEU A 95 0.73 5.19 -14.45
C LEU A 95 0.07 6.40 -13.75
N ALA A 96 -1.26 6.47 -13.75
CA ALA A 96 -1.99 7.58 -13.12
C ALA A 96 -2.08 7.40 -11.60
N THR A 97 -2.24 8.53 -10.91
CA THR A 97 -2.37 8.58 -9.45
C THR A 97 -3.66 9.30 -9.08
N TRP A 98 -4.37 8.77 -8.09
CA TRP A 98 -5.46 9.45 -7.42
C TRP A 98 -5.14 9.63 -5.94
N GLU A 99 -5.50 10.77 -5.39
CA GLU A 99 -5.16 11.11 -4.01
C GLU A 99 -6.37 11.62 -3.22
N HIS A 100 -6.36 11.36 -1.92
CA HIS A 100 -7.34 11.87 -0.98
C HIS A 100 -6.66 12.35 0.30
N ILE A 101 -7.01 13.57 0.71
CA ILE A 101 -6.45 14.21 1.89
C ILE A 101 -7.46 14.17 3.03
N VAL A 102 -7.05 13.64 4.17
CA VAL A 102 -7.70 13.83 5.47
C VAL A 102 -6.96 14.96 6.19
N PRO A 103 -7.59 16.14 6.38
CA PRO A 103 -6.95 17.28 7.02
C PRO A 103 -6.55 17.00 8.48
N GLU A 104 -5.47 17.62 8.96
CA GLU A 104 -5.00 17.49 10.35
C GLU A 104 -6.05 17.80 11.42
N MET A 105 -7.00 18.69 11.11
CA MET A 105 -8.10 19.06 12.00
C MET A 105 -9.18 17.96 12.12
N ASN A 106 -9.21 16.98 11.20
CA ASN A 106 -10.11 15.85 11.27
C ASN A 106 -9.51 14.75 12.17
N THR A 107 -10.02 14.69 13.40
CA THR A 107 -9.60 13.73 14.42
C THR A 107 -10.55 12.54 14.57
N GLU A 108 -11.62 12.48 13.77
CA GLU A 108 -12.68 11.47 13.88
C GLU A 108 -12.17 10.04 13.66
N GLY A 109 -11.10 9.88 12.86
CA GLY A 109 -10.47 8.58 12.63
C GLY A 109 -9.78 7.99 13.85
N GLY A 110 -9.16 8.84 14.67
CA GLY A 110 -8.30 8.43 15.77
C GLY A 110 -6.98 7.78 15.33
N SER A 111 -6.34 7.06 16.25
CA SER A 111 -4.99 6.48 16.06
C SER A 111 -4.99 5.08 15.42
N GLY A 112 -6.15 4.53 15.08
CA GLY A 112 -6.32 3.22 14.45
C GLY A 112 -7.25 3.25 13.23
N ALA A 113 -7.42 4.42 12.61
CA ALA A 113 -8.21 4.57 11.41
C ALA A 113 -7.64 3.77 10.23
N ASN A 114 -8.46 3.58 9.20
CA ASN A 114 -8.02 2.93 7.98
C ASN A 114 -8.89 3.30 6.78
N PHE A 115 -8.33 3.10 5.58
CA PHE A 115 -9.11 3.02 4.36
C PHE A 115 -9.24 1.57 3.90
N ILE A 116 -10.41 1.23 3.35
CA ILE A 116 -10.59 0.07 2.47
C ILE A 116 -10.71 0.59 1.03
N VAL A 117 -9.69 0.31 0.22
CA VAL A 117 -9.69 0.62 -1.21
C VAL A 117 -10.02 -0.64 -1.99
N ARG A 118 -11.11 -0.60 -2.77
CA ARG A 118 -11.46 -1.69 -3.68
C ARG A 118 -11.18 -1.26 -5.10
N TRP A 119 -10.45 -2.09 -5.83
CA TRP A 119 -10.14 -1.87 -7.23
C TRP A 119 -10.30 -3.16 -8.02
N ASN A 120 -10.57 -3.02 -9.32
CA ASN A 120 -10.63 -4.13 -10.26
C ASN A 120 -10.10 -3.70 -11.63
N ALA A 121 -9.81 -4.67 -12.48
CA ALA A 121 -9.38 -4.49 -13.85
C ALA A 121 -9.99 -5.59 -14.73
N ALA A 122 -10.16 -5.29 -16.02
CA ALA A 122 -10.73 -6.25 -16.97
C ALA A 122 -9.82 -7.47 -17.24
N GLN A 123 -8.53 -7.35 -16.92
CA GLN A 123 -7.51 -8.38 -17.05
C GLN A 123 -6.53 -8.23 -15.88
N ASP A 124 -5.66 -9.22 -15.69
CA ASP A 124 -4.56 -9.08 -14.73
C ASP A 124 -3.64 -7.92 -15.12
N VAL A 125 -3.31 -7.11 -14.11
CA VAL A 125 -2.45 -5.92 -14.17
C VAL A 125 -1.38 -6.01 -13.08
N ASN A 126 -0.35 -5.16 -13.18
CA ASN A 126 0.51 -4.89 -12.02
C ASN A 126 -0.36 -4.35 -10.87
N ILE A 127 -0.23 -4.96 -9.68
CA ILE A 127 -1.01 -4.55 -8.51
C ILE A 127 -0.75 -3.07 -8.19
N PRO A 128 -1.80 -2.21 -8.15
CA PRO A 128 -1.67 -0.81 -7.79
C PRO A 128 -0.95 -0.61 -6.45
N MET A 129 -0.05 0.37 -6.40
CA MET A 129 0.58 0.77 -5.16
C MET A 129 -0.35 1.71 -4.40
N ILE A 130 -0.76 1.29 -3.20
CA ILE A 130 -1.67 2.05 -2.35
C ILE A 130 -0.98 2.31 -1.01
N GLU A 131 -0.71 3.58 -0.74
CA GLU A 131 0.02 4.02 0.45
C GLU A 131 -0.66 5.23 1.06
N CYS A 132 -0.44 5.48 2.35
CA CYS A 132 -0.86 6.72 2.98
C CYS A 132 0.34 7.41 3.63
N VAL A 133 0.58 8.66 3.22
CA VAL A 133 1.61 9.52 3.79
C VAL A 133 1.00 10.28 4.95
N MET A 134 1.60 10.13 6.13
CA MET A 134 1.28 10.91 7.31
C MET A 134 2.29 12.04 7.46
N ILE A 135 1.82 13.26 7.69
CA ILE A 135 2.68 14.42 7.88
C ILE A 135 2.10 15.41 8.89
N THR A 136 2.96 15.97 9.73
CA THR A 136 2.71 17.24 10.40
C THR A 136 3.98 18.07 10.38
N THR A 137 3.82 19.38 10.27
CA THR A 137 4.89 20.38 10.42
C THR A 137 4.64 21.29 11.62
N ARG A 138 3.57 21.01 12.39
CA ARG A 138 3.12 21.85 13.49
C ARG A 138 4.12 21.84 14.63
N SER A 139 4.26 22.97 15.31
CA SER A 139 5.14 23.15 16.48
C SER A 139 6.63 22.85 16.19
N GLY A 140 7.07 23.00 14.94
CA GLY A 140 8.45 22.71 14.53
C GLY A 140 8.78 21.22 14.45
N LEU A 141 7.81 20.34 14.63
CA LEU A 141 7.96 18.90 14.45
C LEU A 141 7.86 18.59 12.96
N GLY A 142 8.94 18.09 12.35
CA GLY A 142 8.96 17.62 10.96
C GLY A 142 8.69 16.13 10.85
N ILE A 143 7.59 15.64 11.44
CA ILE A 143 7.29 14.21 11.47
C ILE A 143 6.58 13.83 10.16
N SER A 144 7.15 12.88 9.44
CA SER A 144 6.48 12.21 8.34
C SER A 144 6.83 10.73 8.29
N PHE A 145 5.86 9.92 7.87
CA PHE A 145 6.04 8.51 7.63
C PHE A 145 4.99 8.01 6.63
N ILE A 146 5.22 6.82 6.09
CA ILE A 146 4.28 6.17 5.19
C ILE A 146 3.72 4.92 5.85
N THR A 147 2.49 4.59 5.48
CA THR A 147 1.87 3.29 5.73
C THR A 147 1.57 2.65 4.39
N ARG A 148 1.71 1.33 4.32
CA ARG A 148 1.45 0.56 3.11
C ARG A 148 0.13 -0.16 3.19
N GLY A 149 -0.59 -0.18 2.08
CA GLY A 149 -1.76 -1.02 1.91
C GLY A 149 -1.40 -2.49 2.01
N LYS A 150 -2.31 -3.28 2.58
CA LYS A 150 -2.25 -4.73 2.65
C LYS A 150 -3.49 -5.30 1.96
N ALA A 151 -3.29 -6.16 0.97
CA ALA A 151 -4.40 -6.91 0.38
C ALA A 151 -5.08 -7.77 1.45
N ILE A 152 -6.41 -7.73 1.45
CA ILE A 152 -7.28 -8.48 2.37
C ILE A 152 -8.32 -9.25 1.57
N ARG A 153 -8.87 -10.28 2.22
CA ARG A 153 -10.05 -11.00 1.76
C ARG A 153 -11.23 -10.60 2.63
N GLU A 154 -12.35 -10.29 2.00
CA GLU A 154 -13.64 -10.05 2.65
C GLU A 154 -14.45 -11.35 2.77
#